data_AF-A0A8J7WX44-F1
#
_entry.id   AF-A0A8J7WX44-F1
#
_cell.length_a   1.000
_cell.length_b   1.000
_cell.length_c   1.000
_cell.angle_alpha   90.00
_cell.angle_beta   90.00
_cell.angle_gamma   90.00
#
_symmetry.space_group_name_H-M   'P 1'
#
loop_
_entity.id
_entity.type
_entity.pdbx_description
1 polymer ?
#
loop_
_entity_poly.entity_id
_entity_poly.type
_entity_poly.pdbx_seq_one_letter_code
_entity_poly.pdbx_strand_id
1 'polypeptide(L)'
;MPIGFLGVLAFVPILIALVLMVGFRWPATRAMPVAWLTAAVLAVLVWRMDLAVVLAYTLQGFGSAITVLLIVFGALLILYTLTESGDMKTINHGFHGLTRDRRVQAIIISIRRSGRNYGLVFELHLLSHNFLNVFPSWLRPSSSFPQLT
;
A
#
# COMPACT_ATOMS: atom_id res chain seq x y z
N MET A 1 -23.01 -11.21 23.48
CA MET A 1 -21.96 -12.02 22.81
C MET A 1 -20.61 -11.51 23.28
N PRO A 2 -19.65 -12.38 23.63
CA PRO A 2 -18.31 -11.94 24.01
C PRO A 2 -17.63 -11.21 22.84
N ILE A 3 -16.94 -10.11 23.12
CA ILE A 3 -16.29 -9.24 22.12
C ILE A 3 -15.29 -9.97 21.22
N GLY A 4 -14.60 -10.99 21.74
CA GLY A 4 -13.68 -11.83 20.95
C GLY A 4 -14.39 -12.63 19.85
N PHE A 5 -15.62 -13.07 20.10
CA PHE A 5 -16.41 -13.83 19.13
C PHE A 5 -16.85 -12.95 17.94
N LEU A 6 -17.26 -11.71 18.21
CA LEU A 6 -17.60 -10.73 17.17
C LEU A 6 -16.38 -10.35 16.32
N GLY A 7 -15.20 -10.25 16.93
CA GLY A 7 -13.94 -9.98 16.23
C GLY A 7 -13.59 -11.07 15.22
N VAL A 8 -13.63 -12.34 15.63
CA VAL A 8 -13.36 -13.48 14.72
C VAL A 8 -14.37 -13.51 13.57
N LEU A 9 -15.64 -13.20 13.85
CA LEU A 9 -16.69 -13.20 12.84
C LEU A 9 -16.51 -12.10 11.77
N ALA A 10 -15.95 -10.94 12.15
CA ALA A 10 -15.61 -9.87 11.22
C ALA A 10 -14.46 -10.25 10.26
N PHE A 11 -13.59 -11.19 10.65
CA PHE A 11 -12.50 -11.70 9.80
C PHE A 11 -12.97 -12.71 8.75
N VAL A 12 -14.14 -13.32 8.91
CA VAL A 12 -14.67 -14.36 8.00
C VAL A 12 -14.72 -13.94 6.54
N PRO A 13 -15.31 -12.79 6.14
CA PRO A 13 -15.39 -12.41 4.72
C PRO A 13 -14.00 -12.17 4.09
N ILE A 14 -13.03 -11.71 4.88
CA ILE A 14 -11.64 -11.52 4.46
C ILE A 14 -10.96 -12.88 4.26
N LEU A 15 -11.15 -13.82 5.20
CA LEU A 15 -10.64 -15.19 5.08
C LEU A 15 -11.20 -15.89 3.85
N ILE A 16 -12.50 -15.72 3.57
CA ILE A 16 -13.14 -16.30 2.38
C ILE A 16 -12.53 -15.71 1.10
N ALA A 17 -12.35 -14.39 1.03
CA ALA A 17 -11.71 -13.75 -0.11
C ALA A 17 -10.28 -14.29 -0.33
N LEU A 18 -9.51 -14.44 0.76
CA LEU A 18 -8.14 -14.96 0.73
C LEU A 18 -8.11 -16.42 0.27
N VAL A 19 -8.98 -17.28 0.80
CA VAL A 19 -9.02 -18.71 0.46
C VAL A 19 -9.45 -18.91 -1.00
N LEU A 20 -10.43 -18.15 -1.50
CA LEU A 20 -10.85 -18.23 -2.90
C LEU A 20 -9.76 -17.79 -3.88
N MET A 21 -9.05 -16.71 -3.56
CA MET A 21 -7.99 -16.17 -4.42
C MET A 21 -6.69 -16.96 -4.34
N VAL A 22 -6.22 -17.27 -3.13
CA VAL A 22 -4.91 -17.90 -2.89
C VAL A 22 -5.00 -19.41 -3.01
N GLY A 23 -6.07 -20.02 -2.45
CA GLY A 23 -6.26 -21.48 -2.47
C GLY A 23 -6.80 -21.97 -3.82
N PHE A 24 -7.95 -21.46 -4.23
CA PHE A 24 -8.64 -21.91 -5.45
C PHE A 24 -8.19 -21.19 -6.73
N ARG A 25 -7.30 -20.20 -6.64
CA ARG A 25 -6.80 -19.39 -7.77
C ARG A 25 -7.93 -18.77 -8.60
N TRP A 26 -9.05 -18.42 -7.97
CA TRP A 26 -10.15 -17.79 -8.68
C TRP A 26 -9.82 -16.34 -9.05
N PRO A 27 -10.23 -15.88 -10.25
CA PRO A 27 -10.02 -14.49 -10.65
C PRO A 27 -10.72 -13.54 -9.67
N ALA A 28 -10.06 -12.42 -9.38
CA ALA A 28 -10.53 -11.42 -8.42
C ALA A 28 -11.96 -10.95 -8.68
N THR A 29 -12.35 -10.90 -9.96
CA THR A 29 -13.69 -10.56 -10.43
C THR A 29 -14.78 -11.47 -9.87
N ARG A 30 -14.48 -12.75 -9.56
CA ARG A 30 -15.44 -13.71 -8.98
C ARG A 30 -15.33 -13.79 -7.46
N ALA A 31 -14.12 -13.66 -6.91
CA ALA A 31 -13.91 -13.75 -5.47
C ALA A 31 -14.50 -12.56 -4.71
N MET A 32 -14.44 -11.34 -5.27
CA MET A 32 -14.95 -10.15 -4.60
C MET A 32 -16.48 -10.13 -4.40
N PRO A 33 -17.33 -10.47 -5.38
CA PRO A 33 -18.77 -10.57 -5.16
C PRO A 33 -19.16 -11.62 -4.13
N VAL A 34 -18.45 -12.76 -4.09
CA VAL A 34 -18.68 -13.83 -3.10
C VAL A 34 -18.33 -13.35 -1.69
N ALA A 35 -17.18 -12.67 -1.54
CA ALA A 35 -16.79 -12.08 -0.27
C ALA A 35 -17.81 -11.03 0.21
N TRP A 36 -18.33 -10.20 -0.70
CA TRP A 36 -19.39 -9.24 -0.40
C TRP A 36 -20.70 -9.94 0.04
N LEU A 37 -21.14 -11.01 -0.63
CA LEU A 37 -22.30 -11.79 -0.22
C LEU A 37 -22.14 -12.33 1.20
N THR A 38 -20.97 -12.88 1.52
CA THR A 38 -20.70 -13.41 2.86
C THR A 38 -20.70 -12.29 3.91
N ALA A 39 -20.17 -11.11 3.59
CA ALA A 39 -20.22 -9.96 4.47
C ALA A 39 -21.66 -9.45 4.69
N ALA A 40 -22.48 -9.41 3.63
CA ALA A 40 -23.89 -8.99 3.72
C ALA A 40 -24.71 -9.95 4.58
N VAL A 41 -24.54 -11.27 4.40
CA VAL A 41 -25.22 -12.30 5.21
C VAL A 41 -24.82 -12.18 6.68
N LEU A 42 -23.53 -11.99 6.97
CA LEU A 42 -23.06 -11.82 8.35
C LEU A 42 -23.56 -10.52 8.97
N ALA A 43 -23.60 -9.41 8.23
CA ALA A 43 -24.13 -8.14 8.71
C ALA A 43 -25.61 -8.24 9.15
N VAL A 44 -26.42 -8.98 8.41
CA VAL A 44 -27.84 -9.18 8.73
C VAL A 44 -28.02 -10.19 9.87
N LEU A 45 -27.32 -11.32 9.86
CA LEU A 45 -27.51 -12.38 10.87
C LEU A 45 -26.89 -12.05 12.24
N VAL A 46 -25.73 -11.40 12.26
CA VAL A 46 -24.95 -11.17 13.49
C VAL A 46 -25.25 -9.79 14.06
N TRP A 47 -25.20 -8.77 13.21
CA TRP A 47 -25.37 -7.37 13.62
C TRP A 47 -26.82 -6.88 13.48
N ARG A 48 -27.74 -7.71 12.95
CA ARG A 48 -29.17 -7.37 12.75
C ARG A 48 -29.35 -6.00 12.09
N MET A 49 -28.46 -5.67 11.15
CA MET A 49 -28.58 -4.42 10.39
C MET A 49 -29.81 -4.49 9.49
N ASP A 50 -30.51 -3.36 9.36
CA ASP A 50 -31.64 -3.23 8.46
C ASP A 50 -31.18 -3.47 7.00
N LEU A 51 -32.01 -4.16 6.23
CA LEU A 51 -31.79 -4.44 4.81
C LEU A 51 -31.61 -3.14 4.01
N ALA A 52 -32.32 -2.07 4.41
CA ALA A 52 -32.16 -0.74 3.81
C ALA A 52 -30.71 -0.21 3.94
N VAL A 53 -30.05 -0.46 5.08
CA VAL A 53 -28.68 -0.01 5.34
C VAL A 53 -27.68 -0.83 4.52
N VAL A 54 -27.88 -2.14 4.41
CA VAL A 54 -27.02 -3.01 3.58
C VAL A 54 -27.11 -2.60 2.10
N LEU A 55 -28.32 -2.31 1.61
CA LEU A 55 -28.52 -1.80 0.25
C LEU A 55 -27.89 -0.42 0.04
N ALA A 56 -28.00 0.48 1.01
CA ALA A 56 -27.37 1.80 0.95
C ALA A 56 -25.84 1.68 0.80
N TYR A 57 -25.18 0.82 1.60
CA TYR A 57 -23.74 0.58 1.49
C TYR A 57 -23.34 -0.05 0.16
N THR A 58 -24.18 -0.93 -0.38
CA THR A 58 -23.95 -1.56 -1.68
C THR A 58 -24.00 -0.53 -2.80
N LEU A 59 -24.99 0.37 -2.76
CA LEU A 59 -25.14 1.45 -3.73
C LEU A 59 -24.00 2.46 -3.62
N GLN A 60 -23.56 2.78 -2.40
CA GLN A 60 -22.38 3.61 -2.15
C GLN A 60 -21.11 2.97 -2.72
N GLY A 61 -20.92 1.66 -2.51
CA GLY A 61 -19.81 0.90 -3.09
C GLY A 61 -19.83 0.94 -4.62
N PHE A 62 -21.00 0.80 -5.23
CA PHE A 62 -21.17 0.91 -6.68
C PHE A 62 -20.80 2.31 -7.19
N GLY A 63 -21.23 3.37 -6.49
CA GLY A 63 -20.82 4.74 -6.80
C GLY A 63 -19.30 4.94 -6.72
N SER A 64 -18.64 4.37 -5.71
CA SER A 64 -17.18 4.39 -5.59
C SER A 64 -16.49 3.66 -6.76
N ALA A 65 -17.04 2.51 -7.18
CA ALA A 65 -16.51 1.75 -8.31
C ALA A 65 -16.59 2.54 -9.62
N ILE A 66 -17.66 3.30 -9.86
CA ILE A 66 -17.77 4.19 -11.04
C ILE A 66 -16.67 5.24 -11.04
N THR A 67 -16.42 5.88 -9.89
CA THR A 67 -15.35 6.88 -9.77
C THR A 67 -13.98 6.29 -10.11
N VAL A 68 -13.66 5.11 -9.58
CA VAL A 68 -12.40 4.42 -9.91
C VAL A 68 -12.36 4.01 -11.38
N LEU A 69 -13.46 3.50 -11.93
CA LEU A 69 -13.57 3.15 -13.34
C LEU A 69 -13.30 4.35 -14.24
N LEU A 70 -13.87 5.52 -13.95
CA LEU A 70 -13.62 6.75 -14.69
C LEU A 70 -12.14 7.17 -14.64
N ILE A 71 -11.49 7.04 -13.47
CA ILE A 71 -10.05 7.33 -13.33
C ILE A 71 -9.21 6.37 -14.16
N VAL A 72 -9.46 5.06 -14.07
CA VAL A 72 -8.71 4.05 -14.81
C VAL A 72 -8.96 4.18 -16.31
N PHE A 73 -10.20 4.43 -16.73
CA PHE A 73 -10.54 4.62 -18.14
C PHE A 73 -9.86 5.88 -18.71
N GLY A 74 -9.86 6.99 -17.97
CA GLY A 74 -9.12 8.20 -18.34
C GLY A 74 -7.62 7.94 -18.47
N ALA A 75 -7.03 7.21 -17.52
CA ALA A 75 -5.62 6.83 -17.58
C ALA A 75 -5.32 5.87 -18.75
N LEU A 76 -6.20 4.90 -19.02
CA LEU A 76 -6.07 3.97 -20.14
C LEU A 76 -6.16 4.70 -21.48
N LEU A 77 -7.07 5.67 -21.62
CA LEU A 77 -7.14 6.52 -22.83
C LEU A 77 -5.82 7.25 -23.05
N ILE A 78 -5.30 7.93 -22.03
CA ILE A 78 -4.01 8.61 -22.12
C ILE A 78 -2.89 7.62 -22.46
N LEU A 79 -2.88 6.45 -21.82
CA LEU A 79 -1.86 5.42 -22.06
C LEU A 79 -1.91 4.90 -23.51
N TYR A 80 -3.09 4.58 -24.02
CA TYR A 80 -3.24 4.12 -25.40
C TYR A 80 -2.88 5.21 -26.40
N THR A 81 -3.30 6.45 -26.16
CA THR A 81 -2.90 7.59 -27.00
C THR A 81 -1.39 7.80 -27.00
N LEU A 82 -0.73 7.82 -25.83
CA LEU A 82 0.73 8.00 -25.73
C LEU A 82 1.52 6.84 -26.34
N THR A 83 0.97 5.63 -26.29
CA THR A 83 1.60 4.44 -26.86
C THR A 83 1.50 4.47 -28.39
N GLU A 84 0.35 4.85 -28.93
CA GLU A 84 0.10 4.95 -30.38
C GLU A 84 0.88 6.12 -31.01
N SER A 85 0.94 7.27 -30.33
CA SER A 85 1.75 8.43 -30.77
C SER A 85 3.26 8.17 -30.76
N GLY A 86 3.71 7.08 -30.14
CA GLY A 86 5.14 6.79 -29.97
C GLY A 86 5.84 7.70 -28.95
N ASP A 87 5.11 8.59 -28.28
CA ASP A 87 5.63 9.53 -27.28
C ASP A 87 6.32 8.82 -26.12
N MET A 88 5.84 7.62 -25.76
CA MET A 88 6.48 6.79 -24.75
C MET A 88 7.93 6.43 -25.11
N LYS A 89 8.25 6.26 -26.41
CA LYS A 89 9.62 6.00 -26.88
C LYS A 89 10.47 7.26 -26.81
N THR A 90 9.91 8.43 -27.14
CA THR A 90 10.58 9.74 -27.00
C THR A 90 10.91 10.05 -25.54
N ILE A 91 9.98 9.82 -24.61
CA ILE A 91 10.21 9.99 -23.17
C ILE A 91 11.35 9.08 -22.69
N ASN A 92 11.33 7.81 -23.11
CA ASN A 92 12.37 6.85 -22.75
C ASN A 92 13.75 7.29 -23.31
N HIS A 93 13.78 7.81 -24.53
CA HIS A 93 14.99 8.36 -25.13
C HIS A 93 15.50 9.62 -24.42
N GLY A 94 14.61 10.52 -24.01
CA GLY A 94 14.94 11.71 -23.21
C GLY A 94 15.54 11.35 -21.85
N PHE A 95 15.05 10.28 -21.19
CA PHE A 95 15.66 9.77 -19.96
C PHE A 95 17.04 9.16 -20.19
N HIS A 96 17.25 8.46 -21.32
CA HIS A 96 18.57 7.97 -21.71
C HIS A 96 19.56 9.10 -22.07
N GLY A 97 19.06 10.23 -22.56
CA GLY A 97 19.86 11.42 -22.89
C GLY A 97 20.36 12.22 -21.68
N LEU A 98 19.65 12.17 -20.54
CA LEU A 98 20.06 12.88 -19.32
C LEU A 98 21.27 12.24 -18.62
N THR A 99 21.31 10.91 -18.52
CA THR A 99 22.46 10.14 -18.02
C THR A 99 22.26 8.66 -18.33
N ARG A 100 23.22 8.03 -19.03
CA ARG A 100 23.15 6.62 -19.44
C ARG A 100 23.29 5.63 -18.27
N ASP A 101 23.84 6.08 -17.14
CA ASP A 101 24.13 5.25 -15.98
C ASP A 101 22.96 5.21 -14.98
N ARG A 102 22.29 4.05 -14.88
CA ARG A 102 21.13 3.82 -14.00
C ARG A 102 21.44 4.13 -12.53
N ARG A 103 22.71 4.02 -12.12
CA ARG A 103 23.16 4.32 -10.76
C ARG A 103 23.09 5.82 -10.46
N VAL A 104 23.57 6.64 -11.38
CA VAL A 104 23.57 8.11 -11.25
C VAL A 104 22.14 8.65 -11.30
N GLN A 105 21.28 8.08 -12.16
CA GLN A 105 19.87 8.44 -12.21
C GLN A 105 19.14 8.12 -10.89
N ALA A 106 19.45 6.99 -10.26
CA ALA A 106 18.93 6.64 -8.94
C ALA A 106 19.43 7.59 -7.84
N ILE A 107 20.71 8.01 -7.89
CA ILE A 107 21.26 9.01 -6.96
C ILE A 107 20.52 10.34 -7.11
N ILE A 108 20.29 10.83 -8.35
CA ILE A 108 19.57 12.08 -8.63
C ILE A 108 18.12 12.03 -8.13
N ILE A 109 17.42 10.92 -8.33
CA ILE A 109 16.06 10.72 -7.79
C ILE A 109 16.09 10.67 -6.25
N SER A 110 17.07 9.98 -5.67
CA SER A 110 17.19 9.86 -4.22
C SER A 110 17.54 11.20 -3.55
N ILE A 111 18.44 12.01 -4.12
CA ILE A 111 18.82 13.30 -3.56
C ILE A 111 17.69 14.31 -3.69
N ARG A 112 16.93 14.29 -4.81
CA ARG A 112 15.72 15.10 -4.95
C ARG A 112 14.62 14.66 -3.96
N ARG A 113 14.50 13.36 -3.68
CA ARG A 113 13.56 12.81 -2.69
C ARG A 113 13.99 13.13 -1.25
N SER A 114 15.29 13.05 -0.96
CA SER A 114 15.91 13.42 0.32
C SER A 114 15.82 14.92 0.59
N GLY A 115 15.70 15.71 -0.50
CA GLY A 115 15.35 17.13 -0.64
C GLY A 115 14.43 17.75 0.40
N ARG A 116 13.54 16.95 0.97
CA ARG A 116 12.39 17.41 1.74
C ARG A 116 12.47 17.05 3.23
N ASN A 117 13.40 16.19 3.64
CA ASN A 117 13.42 15.60 4.98
C ASN A 117 14.79 15.68 5.69
N TYR A 118 15.70 16.57 5.26
CA TYR A 118 16.98 16.74 5.95
C TYR A 118 16.83 17.22 7.40
N GLY A 119 15.78 17.98 7.71
CA GLY A 119 15.47 18.39 9.09
C GLY A 119 15.09 17.21 9.99
N LEU A 120 14.35 16.21 9.48
CA LEU A 120 13.95 15.04 10.25
C LEU A 120 15.09 14.02 10.41
N VAL A 121 15.95 13.87 9.40
CA VAL A 121 17.14 13.01 9.51
C VAL A 121 18.18 13.65 10.44
N PHE A 122 18.32 14.99 10.42
CA PHE A 122 19.18 15.73 11.34
C PHE A 122 18.62 15.72 12.77
N GLU A 123 17.30 15.84 12.97
CA GLU A 123 16.67 15.60 14.28
C GLU A 123 16.83 14.16 14.76
N LEU A 124 16.69 13.16 13.89
CA LEU A 124 16.99 11.76 14.25
C LEU A 124 18.48 11.58 14.61
N HIS A 125 19.39 12.28 13.94
CA HIS A 125 20.82 12.24 14.22
C HIS A 125 21.16 12.92 15.55
N LEU A 126 20.57 14.09 15.83
CA LEU A 126 20.66 14.81 17.11
C LEU A 126 20.03 14.02 18.26
N LEU A 127 18.91 13.34 18.01
CA LEU A 127 18.29 12.45 18.98
C LEU A 127 19.19 11.24 19.26
N SER A 128 19.92 10.69 18.27
CA SER A 128 20.79 9.52 18.49
C SER A 128 21.90 9.77 19.54
N HIS A 129 22.43 10.98 19.63
CA HIS A 129 23.46 11.33 20.61
C HIS A 129 22.94 11.31 22.06
N ASN A 130 21.65 11.60 22.28
CA ASN A 130 21.03 11.50 23.61
C ASN A 130 20.28 10.17 23.83
N PHE A 131 19.92 9.48 22.74
CA PHE A 131 19.20 8.21 22.76
C PHE A 131 20.05 7.07 23.34
N LEU A 132 21.38 7.16 23.22
CA LEU A 132 22.32 6.21 23.82
C LEU A 132 22.30 6.20 25.37
N ASN A 133 21.77 7.25 26.01
CA ASN A 133 21.59 7.31 27.46
C ASN A 133 20.28 6.64 27.94
N VAL A 134 19.36 6.33 27.02
CA VAL A 134 18.11 5.62 27.32
C VAL A 134 18.35 4.09 27.34
N PHE A 135 19.40 3.61 26.68
CA PHE A 135 19.75 2.20 26.69
C PHE A 135 20.52 1.78 27.96
N PRO A 136 20.17 0.64 28.59
CA PRO A 136 20.94 0.05 29.67
C PRO A 136 22.40 -0.16 29.28
N SER A 137 23.32 -0.04 30.24
CA SER A 137 24.77 -0.03 29.99
C SER A 137 25.32 -1.23 29.23
N TRP A 138 24.63 -2.37 29.29
CA TRP A 138 24.99 -3.63 28.64
C TRP A 138 24.64 -3.71 27.14
N LEU A 139 23.83 -2.78 26.64
CA LEU A 139 23.45 -2.68 25.22
C LEU A 139 24.23 -1.59 24.48
N ARG A 140 25.13 -0.87 25.17
CA ARG A 140 26.02 0.10 24.54
C ARG A 140 27.14 -0.65 23.81
N PRO A 141 27.39 -0.38 22.52
CA PRO A 141 28.54 -0.95 21.83
C PRO A 141 29.81 -0.57 22.57
N SER A 142 30.51 -1.56 23.16
CA SER A 142 31.78 -1.33 23.84
C SER A 142 32.84 -0.98 22.81
N SER A 143 33.44 0.20 22.92
CA SER A 143 34.45 0.76 22.01
C SER A 143 35.82 0.04 22.06
N SER A 144 35.87 -1.24 22.41
CA SER A 144 37.09 -2.04 22.42
C SER A 144 37.42 -2.57 21.02
N PHE A 145 37.85 -1.67 20.14
CA PHE A 145 38.63 -2.06 18.96
C PHE A 145 40.07 -2.35 19.39
N PRO A 146 40.64 -3.53 19.07
CA PRO A 146 42.07 -3.77 19.31
C PRO A 146 42.90 -2.83 18.44
N GLN A 147 43.75 -2.02 19.05
CA GLN A 147 44.79 -1.27 18.35
C GLN A 147 45.81 -2.28 17.84
N LEU A 148 45.83 -2.53 16.53
CA LEU A 148 46.84 -3.33 15.86
C LEU A 148 48.19 -2.61 15.98
N THR A 149 49.14 -3.25 16.69
CA THR A 149 50.57 -2.94 16.60
C THR A 149 51.14 -3.44 15.28
#